data_AF-A0A1M7YB92-F1
#
_entry.id   AF-A0A1M7YB92-F1
#
_cell.length_a   1.000
_cell.length_b   1.000
_cell.length_c   1.000
_cell.angle_alpha   90.00
_cell.angle_beta   90.00
_cell.angle_gamma   90.00
#
_symmetry.space_group_name_H-M   'P 1'
#
loop_
_entity.id
_entity.type
_entity.pdbx_description
1 polymer ?
#
loop_
_entity_poly.entity_id
_entity_poly.type
_entity_poly.pdbx_seq_one_letter_code
_entity_poly.pdbx_strand_id
1 'polypeptide(L)' 'MINLTKLSGVEVTLNCDMIETIEEVPETVITLSNGKKILVKESRQEIINLVKCYKKELYSVGIPNL' A
#
# COMPACT_ATOMS: atom_id res chain seq x y z
N MET A 1 5.58 -5.80 -0.92
CA MET A 1 5.98 -4.42 -1.29
C MET A 1 4.97 -3.91 -2.31
N ILE A 2 4.49 -2.67 -2.16
CA ILE A 2 3.60 -2.01 -3.12
C ILE A 2 4.24 -0.72 -3.62
N ASN A 3 4.05 -0.37 -4.89
CA ASN A 3 4.55 0.89 -5.45
C ASN A 3 3.47 1.95 -5.39
N LEU A 4 3.86 3.16 -4.99
CA LEU A 4 3.00 4.31 -4.80
C LEU A 4 3.71 5.58 -5.29
N THR A 5 2.95 6.64 -5.49
CA THR A 5 3.44 7.92 -5.97
C THR A 5 3.19 8.96 -4.90
N LYS A 6 4.26 9.52 -4.33
CA LYS A 6 4.11 10.66 -3.43
C LYS A 6 3.48 11.85 -4.16
N LEU A 7 2.85 12.77 -3.43
CA LEU A 7 2.35 14.01 -4.03
C LEU A 7 3.41 14.80 -4.81
N SER A 8 4.69 14.69 -4.40
CA SER A 8 5.84 15.26 -5.11
C SER A 8 6.14 14.64 -6.49
N GLY A 9 5.43 13.57 -6.87
CA GLY A 9 5.68 12.80 -8.10
C GLY A 9 6.79 11.76 -7.98
N VAL A 10 7.41 11.62 -6.81
CA VAL A 10 8.45 10.62 -6.56
C VAL A 10 7.79 9.27 -6.29
N GLU A 11 8.19 8.25 -7.06
CA GLU A 11 7.80 6.86 -6.81
C GLU A 11 8.46 6.34 -5.53
N VAL A 12 7.69 5.57 -4.75
CA VAL A 12 8.15 4.93 -3.54
C VAL A 12 7.60 3.51 -3.46
N THR A 13 8.48 2.57 -3.11
CA THR A 13 8.08 1.21 -2.77
C THR A 13 7.90 1.12 -1.25
N LEU A 14 6.70 0.75 -0.80
CA LEU A 14 6.33 0.66 0.60
C LEU A 14 6.13 -0.79 1.04
N ASN A 15 6.59 -1.12 2.24
CA ASN A 15 6.19 -2.34 2.91
C ASN A 15 4.74 -2.19 3.40
N CYS A 16 3.80 -2.87 2.71
CA CYS A 16 2.38 -2.80 3.04
C CYS A 16 2.04 -3.37 4.43
N ASP A 17 2.88 -4.24 4.98
CA ASP A 17 2.65 -4.86 6.29
C ASP A 17 2.90 -3.88 7.44
N MET A 18 3.52 -2.73 7.15
CA MET A 18 3.70 -1.64 8.11
C MET A 18 2.58 -0.60 8.05
N ILE A 19 1.62 -0.72 7.12
CA ILE A 19 0.51 0.23 7.04
C ILE A 19 -0.43 0.00 8.22
N GLU A 20 -0.64 1.05 9.00
CA GLU A 20 -1.57 1.07 10.13
C GLU A 20 -2.93 1.63 9.70
N THR A 21 -2.95 2.81 9.07
CA THR A 21 -4.18 3.43 8.55
C THR A 21 -3.98 4.01 7.15
N ILE A 22 -5.09 4.10 6.41
CA ILE A 22 -5.20 4.82 5.14
C ILE A 22 -6.44 5.71 5.23
N GLU A 23 -6.23 7.02 5.21
CA GLU A 23 -7.26 8.05 5.31
C GLU A 23 -7.23 8.92 4.03
N GLU A 24 -8.37 9.40 3.56
CA GLU A 24 -8.48 10.15 2.29
C GLU A 24 -9.38 11.39 2.47
N VAL A 25 -8.81 12.55 2.85
CA VAL A 25 -9.50 13.86 2.83
C VAL A 25 -8.50 15.04 2.87
N PRO A 26 -8.36 15.88 1.81
CA PRO A 26 -8.71 15.62 0.41
C PRO A 26 -7.69 14.71 -0.31
N GLU A 27 -6.47 14.62 0.19
CA GLU A 27 -5.43 13.70 -0.26
C GLU A 27 -5.41 12.41 0.57
N THR A 28 -4.74 11.39 0.05
CA THR A 28 -4.60 10.12 0.75
C THR A 28 -3.34 10.12 1.61
N VAL A 29 -3.52 9.84 2.90
CA VAL A 29 -2.46 9.71 3.91
C VAL A 29 -2.36 8.24 4.33
N ILE A 30 -1.15 7.70 4.21
CA ILE A 30 -0.79 6.41 4.79
C ILE A 30 -0.05 6.67 6.10
N THR A 31 -0.56 6.14 7.20
CA THR A 31 0.14 6.11 8.48
C THR A 31 0.77 4.74 8.67
N LEU A 32 2.07 4.70 8.99
CA LEU A 32 2.79 3.48 9.29
C LEU A 32 2.79 3.20 10.79
N SER A 33 3.03 1.94 11.18
CA SER A 33 3.08 1.46 12.57
C SER A 33 4.11 2.16 13.47
N ASN A 34 5.04 2.92 12.90
CA ASN A 34 5.99 3.76 13.64
C ASN A 34 5.56 5.24 13.72
N GLY A 35 4.32 5.57 13.36
CA GLY A 35 3.77 6.92 13.32
C GLY A 35 4.17 7.74 12.10
N LYS A 36 5.03 7.25 11.20
CA LYS A 36 5.42 7.97 9.98
C LYS A 36 4.22 8.09 9.04
N LYS A 37 3.99 9.29 8.52
CA LYS A 37 2.94 9.58 7.55
C LYS A 37 3.50 9.81 6.15
N ILE A 38 2.81 9.30 5.14
CA ILE A 38 3.17 9.44 3.73
C ILE A 38 1.94 9.89 2.96
N LEU A 39 2.02 11.04 2.31
CA LEU A 39 1.00 11.54 1.40
C LEU A 39 1.24 10.98 -0.01
N VAL A 40 0.20 10.42 -0.61
CA VAL A 40 0.28 9.74 -1.91
C VAL A 40 -0.85 10.18 -2.84
N LYS A 41 -0.66 9.94 -4.15
CA LYS A 41 -1.63 10.28 -5.20
C LYS A 41 -2.70 9.21 -5.37
N GLU A 42 -2.37 7.96 -5.03
CA GLU A 42 -3.30 6.84 -5.08
C GLU A 42 -4.42 7.03 -4.05
N SER A 43 -5.65 6.76 -4.47
CA SER A 43 -6.81 6.69 -3.58
C SER A 43 -6.69 5.55 -2.58
N ARG A 44 -7.48 5.62 -1.50
CA ARG A 44 -7.56 4.53 -0.51
C ARG A 44 -7.91 3.19 -1.17
N GLN A 45 -8.77 3.19 -2.19
CA GLN A 45 -9.20 1.97 -2.86
C GLN A 45 -8.11 1.36 -3.74
N GLU A 46 -7.32 2.17 -4.44
CA GLU A 46 -6.18 1.70 -5.23
C GLU A 46 -5.12 1.04 -4.34
N ILE A 47 -4.81 1.66 -3.20
CA ILE A 47 -3.85 1.10 -2.23
C ILE A 47 -4.34 -0.25 -1.71
N ILE A 48 -5.62 -0.37 -1.32
CA ILE A 48 -6.21 -1.65 -0.88
C ILE A 48 -6.05 -2.73 -1.95
N ASN A 49 -6.27 -2.38 -3.22
CA ASN A 49 -6.13 -3.33 -4.33
C ASN A 49 -4.67 -3.75 -4.53
N LEU A 50 -3.73 -2.82 -4.45
CA LEU A 50 -2.30 -3.13 -4.52
C LEU A 50 -1.88 -4.09 -3.40
N VAL A 51 -2.35 -3.87 -2.17
CA VAL A 51 -2.08 -4.77 -1.03
C VAL A 51 -2.67 -6.16 -1.28
N LYS A 52 -3.92 -6.24 -1.74
CA LYS A 52 -4.57 -7.52 -2.05
C LYS A 52 -3.84 -8.28 -3.16
N CYS A 53 -3.42 -7.61 -4.23
CA CYS A 53 -2.66 -8.22 -5.31
C CYS A 53 -1.33 -8.77 -4.79
N TYR A 54 -0.56 -7.97 -4.05
CA TYR A 54 0.70 -8.41 -3.46
C TYR A 54 0.51 -9.63 -2.53
N LYS A 55 -0.50 -9.61 -1.66
CA LYS A 55 -0.79 -10.74 -0.76
C LYS A 55 -1.24 -11.98 -1.53
N LYS A 56 -2.06 -11.82 -2.58
CA LYS A 56 -2.45 -12.92 -3.45
C LYS A 56 -1.24 -13.57 -4.09
N GLU A 57 -0.35 -12.78 -4.69
CA GLU A 57 0.88 -13.29 -5.30
C GLU A 57 1.76 -14.03 -4.29
N LEU A 58 1.94 -13.46 -3.10
CA LEU A 58 2.74 -14.07 -2.03
C LEU A 58 2.19 -15.44 -1.61
N TYR A 59 0.87 -15.61 -1.53
CA TYR A 59 0.25 -16.87 -1.08
C TYR A 59 -0.12 -17.83 -2.21
N SER A 60 -0.29 -17.36 -3.45
CA SER A 60 -0.53 -18.21 -4.62
C SER A 60 0.67 -19.11 -4.94
N VAL A 61 1.87 -18.73 -4.52
CA VAL A 61 3.08 -19.58 -4.66
C VAL A 61 3.11 -20.71 -3.60
N GLY A 62 2.25 -20.67 -2.58
CA GLY A 62 2.26 -21.60 -1.44
C GLY A 62 1.26 -22.76 -1.49
N ILE A 63 0.43 -22.87 -2.54
CA ILE A 63 -0.45 -24.03 -2.73
C ILE A 63 0.05 -24.77 -3.99
N PRO A 64 0.87 -25.82 -3.86
CA PRO A 64 0.96 -26.79 -4.94
C PRO A 64 -0.45 -27.34 -5.11
N ASN A 65 -0.99 -27.24 -6.33
CA ASN A 65 -2.31 -27.68 -6.76
C ASN A 65 -2.93 -28.78 -5.86
N LEU A 66 -4.11 -28.50 -5.31
CA LEU A 66 -5.03 -29.55 -4.85
C LEU A 66 -5.35 -30.51 -6.00
#